data_AF-A0A3E1ER73-F1
#
_entry.id   AF-A0A3E1ER73-F1
#
_cell.length_a   1.000
_cell.length_b   1.000
_cell.length_c   1.000
_cell.angle_alpha   90.00
_cell.angle_beta   90.00
_cell.angle_gamma   90.00
#
_symmetry.space_group_name_H-M   'P 1'
#
loop_
_entity.id
_entity.type
_entity.pdbx_description
1 polymer ?
#
loop_
_entity_poly.entity_id
_entity_poly.type
_entity_poly.pdbx_seq_one_letter_code
_entity_poly.pdbx_strand_id
1 'polypeptide(L)'
;MEVLTDEMEDVLPEHLRAWWTEEQLWSFHSAAWWRRHWDRTGIVEIEEADMLSDGWRRWLDWLRVVAPDNATEVGVLEADAGGHLGYVRVVGRRRGEVQLQEPILSVPAQYLKKPLLREMEVD
;
A
#
# COMPACT_ATOMS: atom_id res chain seq x y z
N MET A 1 0.23 -8.56 3.12
CA MET A 1 1.11 -7.92 2.11
C MET A 1 2.37 -7.45 2.81
N GLU A 2 3.53 -7.48 2.14
CA GLU A 2 4.79 -6.94 2.69
C GLU A 2 4.62 -5.45 2.96
N VAL A 3 5.11 -5.00 4.10
CA VAL A 3 4.70 -3.73 4.69
C VAL A 3 5.68 -3.29 5.76
N LEU A 4 5.47 -2.05 6.19
CA LEU A 4 6.10 -1.46 7.34
C LEU A 4 5.36 -1.75 8.65
N THR A 5 6.10 -1.79 9.76
CA THR A 5 5.53 -1.77 11.12
C THR A 5 4.92 -0.40 11.45
N ASP A 6 5.57 0.68 11.01
CA ASP A 6 5.10 2.07 11.12
C ASP A 6 5.51 2.87 9.88
N GLU A 7 4.84 3.98 9.57
CA GLU A 7 5.21 4.82 8.43
C GLU A 7 6.63 5.38 8.59
N MET A 8 7.39 5.35 7.50
CA MET A 8 8.74 5.89 7.48
C MET A 8 8.71 7.37 7.07
N GLU A 9 8.69 8.26 8.06
CA GLU A 9 8.56 9.71 7.82
C GLU A 9 9.91 10.45 7.70
N ASP A 10 10.98 9.97 8.37
CA ASP A 10 12.20 10.78 8.56
C ASP A 10 13.48 10.12 8.02
N VAL A 11 13.90 8.99 8.59
CA VAL A 11 15.23 8.41 8.31
C VAL A 11 15.11 6.92 8.04
N LEU A 12 15.52 6.51 6.85
CA LEU A 12 15.70 5.11 6.47
C LEU A 12 16.80 4.47 7.33
N PRO A 13 16.48 3.43 8.14
CA PRO A 13 17.47 2.68 8.91
C PRO A 13 18.62 2.18 8.04
N GLU A 14 19.85 2.23 8.57
CA GLU A 14 21.06 1.91 7.81
C GLU A 14 21.00 0.53 7.15
N HIS A 15 20.51 -0.47 7.89
CA HIS A 15 20.43 -1.86 7.42
C HIS A 15 19.44 -2.05 6.27
N LEU A 16 18.51 -1.12 6.04
CA LEU A 16 17.57 -1.19 4.92
C LEU A 16 18.14 -0.56 3.64
N ARG A 17 19.14 0.34 3.73
CA ARG A 17 19.58 1.18 2.60
C ARG A 17 20.04 0.42 1.36
N ALA A 18 20.70 -0.71 1.53
CA ALA A 18 21.25 -1.48 0.42
C ALA A 18 20.17 -2.19 -0.41
N TRP A 19 18.98 -2.37 0.17
CA TRP A 19 17.84 -3.05 -0.47
C TRP A 19 16.70 -2.09 -0.82
N TRP A 20 16.61 -0.96 -0.11
CA TRP A 20 15.52 0.00 -0.26
C TRP A 20 15.59 0.76 -1.60
N THR A 21 14.50 0.73 -2.36
CA THR A 21 14.31 1.50 -3.60
C THR A 21 13.06 2.38 -3.51
N GLU A 22 12.83 3.21 -4.54
CA GLU A 22 11.61 4.03 -4.63
C GLU A 22 10.33 3.18 -4.68
N GLU A 23 10.39 1.94 -5.17
CA GLU A 23 9.22 1.06 -5.23
C GLU A 23 8.71 0.67 -3.83
N GLN A 24 9.61 0.39 -2.87
CA GLN A 24 9.22 0.10 -1.49
C GLN A 24 8.57 1.31 -0.82
N LEU A 25 9.07 2.52 -1.10
CA LEU A 25 8.50 3.76 -0.55
C LEU A 25 7.02 3.96 -0.94
N TRP A 26 6.63 3.55 -2.15
CA TRP A 26 5.26 3.75 -2.64
C TRP A 26 4.31 2.60 -2.30
N SER A 27 4.83 1.45 -1.90
CA SER A 27 4.04 0.21 -1.77
C SER A 27 3.95 -0.31 -0.33
N PHE A 28 4.92 0.00 0.53
CA PHE A 28 4.93 -0.50 1.90
C PHE A 28 4.30 0.50 2.85
N HIS A 29 3.22 0.07 3.51
CA HIS A 29 2.47 0.90 4.45
C HIS A 29 2.08 0.11 5.69
N SER A 30 2.06 0.81 6.83
CA SER A 30 1.69 0.30 8.14
C SER A 30 0.24 -0.18 8.23
N ALA A 31 -0.05 -1.01 9.23
CA ALA A 31 -1.42 -1.42 9.57
C ALA A 31 -2.34 -0.20 9.77
N ALA A 32 -1.82 0.82 10.44
CA ALA A 32 -2.54 2.05 10.72
C ALA A 32 -2.85 2.83 9.43
N TRP A 33 -1.91 2.88 8.49
CA TRP A 33 -2.15 3.48 7.18
C TRP A 33 -3.22 2.72 6.41
N TRP A 34 -3.14 1.39 6.33
CA TRP A 34 -4.14 0.59 5.62
C TRP A 34 -5.53 0.73 6.21
N ARG A 35 -5.62 0.75 7.55
CA ARG A 35 -6.87 1.04 8.26
C ARG A 35 -7.47 2.38 7.80
N ARG A 36 -6.68 3.46 7.85
CA ARG A 36 -7.13 4.79 7.42
C ARG A 36 -7.51 4.80 5.93
N HIS A 37 -6.73 4.14 5.08
CA HIS A 37 -6.94 4.12 3.65
C HIS A 37 -8.28 3.46 3.28
N TRP A 38 -8.57 2.30 3.86
CA TRP A 38 -9.82 1.58 3.63
C TRP A 38 -11.02 2.28 4.29
N ASP A 39 -10.86 2.79 5.51
CA ASP A 39 -11.93 3.50 6.24
C ASP A 39 -12.42 4.73 5.46
N ARG A 40 -11.50 5.48 4.84
CA ARG A 40 -11.83 6.65 3.99
C ARG A 40 -12.75 6.36 2.82
N THR A 41 -12.81 5.12 2.36
CA THR A 41 -13.69 4.74 1.25
C THR A 41 -15.16 4.71 1.67
N GLY A 42 -15.43 4.50 2.97
CA GLY A 42 -16.75 4.25 3.50
C GLY A 42 -17.40 2.94 3.00
N ILE A 43 -16.69 2.09 2.25
CA ILE A 43 -17.23 0.85 1.64
C ILE A 43 -17.17 -0.33 2.60
N VAL A 44 -16.18 -0.32 3.50
CA VAL A 44 -15.83 -1.45 4.36
C VAL A 44 -15.88 -0.98 5.82
N GLU A 45 -16.41 -1.82 6.70
CA GLU A 45 -16.19 -1.72 8.14
C GLU A 45 -14.93 -2.52 8.49
N ILE A 46 -13.93 -1.86 9.07
CA ILE A 46 -12.69 -2.52 9.50
C ILE A 46 -12.97 -3.31 10.79
N GLU A 47 -12.77 -4.62 10.74
CA GLU A 47 -12.83 -5.49 11.93
C GLU A 47 -11.47 -5.57 12.61
N GLU A 48 -10.39 -5.76 11.82
CA GLU A 48 -9.02 -5.84 12.31
C GLU A 48 -8.05 -5.17 11.36
N ALA A 49 -7.01 -4.55 11.90
CA ALA A 49 -5.88 -4.02 11.14
C ALA A 49 -4.63 -4.06 12.02
N ASP A 50 -3.82 -5.10 11.86
CA ASP A 50 -2.67 -5.37 12.72
C ASP A 50 -1.47 -5.95 11.96
N MET A 51 -0.33 -5.97 12.64
CA MET A 51 0.84 -6.71 12.19
C MET A 51 0.62 -8.20 12.45
N LEU A 52 0.90 -9.03 11.46
CA LEU A 52 0.94 -10.47 11.63
C LEU A 52 2.13 -10.83 12.52
N SER A 53 1.87 -11.50 13.65
CA SER A 53 2.92 -11.98 14.55
C SER A 53 3.91 -12.89 13.79
N ASP A 54 5.21 -12.68 13.98
CA ASP A 54 6.27 -13.35 13.23
C ASP A 54 6.14 -13.20 11.69
N GLY A 55 5.56 -12.10 11.21
CA GLY A 55 5.40 -11.83 9.78
C GLY A 55 6.74 -11.80 9.03
N TRP A 56 7.75 -11.14 9.58
CA TRP A 56 9.10 -11.08 9.01
C TRP A 56 9.75 -12.47 8.89
N ARG A 57 9.49 -13.38 9.83
CA ARG A 57 10.01 -14.77 9.77
C ARG A 57 9.37 -15.55 8.64
N ARG A 58 8.06 -15.39 8.44
CA ARG A 58 7.34 -16.02 7.32
C ARG A 58 7.85 -15.51 5.97
N TRP A 59 8.15 -14.22 5.89
CA TRP A 59 8.76 -13.63 4.70
C TRP A 59 10.16 -14.22 4.46
N LEU A 60 11.00 -14.26 5.48
CA LEU A 60 12.34 -14.85 5.41
C LEU A 60 12.30 -16.34 5.03
N ASP A 61 11.40 -17.12 5.62
CA ASP A 61 11.22 -18.55 5.31
C ASP A 61 10.79 -18.75 3.86
N TRP A 62 9.88 -17.91 3.35
CA TRP A 62 9.46 -17.93 1.96
C TRP A 62 10.63 -17.60 1.02
N LEU A 63 11.38 -16.53 1.27
CA LEU A 63 12.54 -16.13 0.46
C LEU A 63 13.59 -17.23 0.39
N ARG A 64 13.89 -17.88 1.51
CA ARG A 64 14.83 -19.00 1.56
C ARG A 64 14.41 -20.19 0.69
N VAL A 65 13.11 -20.32 0.40
CA VAL A 65 12.59 -21.36 -0.49
C VAL A 65 12.59 -20.91 -1.95
N VAL A 66 12.12 -19.69 -2.24
CA VAL A 66 11.87 -19.26 -3.63
C VAL A 66 13.06 -18.55 -4.29
N ALA A 67 13.91 -17.91 -3.48
CA ALA A 67 15.03 -17.10 -3.94
C ALA A 67 16.20 -17.16 -2.92
N PRO A 68 16.73 -18.35 -2.60
CA PRO A 68 17.78 -18.52 -1.58
C PRO A 68 19.05 -17.72 -1.88
N ASP A 69 19.33 -17.44 -3.16
CA ASP A 69 20.51 -16.69 -3.59
C ASP A 69 20.33 -15.16 -3.49
N ASN A 70 19.14 -14.67 -3.11
CA ASN A 70 18.89 -13.26 -2.85
C ASN A 70 19.46 -12.84 -1.48
N ALA A 71 20.78 -12.91 -1.36
CA ALA A 71 21.52 -12.65 -0.12
C ALA A 71 21.29 -11.24 0.43
N THR A 72 21.03 -10.27 -0.46
CA THR A 72 20.73 -8.88 -0.07
C THR A 72 19.46 -8.80 0.76
N GLU A 73 18.33 -9.29 0.22
CA GLU A 73 17.04 -9.20 0.92
C GLU A 73 16.97 -10.11 2.15
N VAL A 74 17.55 -11.31 2.05
CA VAL A 74 17.69 -12.23 3.19
C VAL A 74 18.47 -11.55 4.32
N GLY A 75 19.62 -10.94 4.03
CA GLY A 75 20.43 -10.24 5.02
C GLY A 75 19.72 -9.03 5.63
N VAL A 76 18.92 -8.30 4.83
CA VAL A 76 18.12 -7.18 5.31
C VAL A 76 17.05 -7.63 6.29
N LEU A 77 16.29 -8.70 5.99
CA LEU A 77 15.28 -9.22 6.90
C LEU A 77 15.87 -9.79 8.20
N GLU A 78 17.02 -10.45 8.10
CA GLU A 78 17.76 -10.95 9.28
C GLU A 78 18.27 -9.79 10.15
N ALA A 79 18.79 -8.72 9.54
CA ALA A 79 19.25 -7.53 10.25
C ALA A 79 18.10 -6.72 10.86
N ASP A 80 16.97 -6.62 10.15
CA ASP A 80 15.80 -5.90 10.63
C ASP A 80 15.10 -6.62 11.79
N ALA A 81 15.09 -7.96 11.75
CA ALA A 81 14.52 -8.82 12.80
C ALA A 81 13.07 -8.45 13.21
N GLY A 82 12.30 -7.89 12.27
CA GLY A 82 10.92 -7.46 12.49
C GLY A 82 10.76 -6.10 13.14
N GLY A 83 11.83 -5.29 13.20
CA GLY A 83 11.77 -3.93 13.71
C GLY A 83 10.92 -3.02 12.81
N HIS A 84 11.08 -3.14 11.49
CA HIS A 84 10.38 -2.29 10.53
C HIS A 84 9.63 -3.08 9.46
N LEU A 85 10.07 -4.30 9.16
CA LEU A 85 9.54 -5.10 8.05
C LEU A 85 8.67 -6.24 8.57
N GLY A 86 7.59 -6.53 7.85
CA GLY A 86 6.74 -7.67 8.18
C GLY A 86 5.56 -7.85 7.24
N TYR A 87 4.50 -8.46 7.79
CA TYR A 87 3.22 -8.64 7.11
C TYR A 87 2.12 -7.95 7.90
N VAL A 88 1.19 -7.29 7.21
CA VAL A 88 -0.04 -6.74 7.78
C VAL A 88 -1.21 -7.63 7.40
N ARG A 89 -2.15 -7.72 8.33
CA ARG A 89 -3.49 -8.25 8.13
C ARG A 89 -4.50 -7.12 8.29
N VAL A 90 -5.37 -6.97 7.30
CA VAL A 90 -6.57 -6.13 7.41
C VAL A 90 -7.77 -7.00 7.09
N VAL A 91 -8.72 -7.06 8.01
CA VAL A 91 -9.99 -7.77 7.87
C VAL A 91 -11.08 -6.73 7.91
N GLY A 92 -11.99 -6.82 6.95
CA GLY A 92 -13.11 -5.90 6.91
C GLY A 92 -14.33 -6.53 6.26
N ARG A 93 -15.48 -6.03 6.69
CA ARG A 93 -16.79 -6.45 6.22
C ARG A 93 -17.37 -5.39 5.30
N ARG A 94 -17.81 -5.78 4.12
CA ARG A 94 -18.49 -4.86 3.20
C ARG A 94 -19.77 -4.31 3.84
N ARG A 95 -19.96 -2.99 3.73
CA ARG A 95 -21.20 -2.30 4.05
C ARG A 95 -22.18 -2.51 2.90
N GLY A 96 -23.26 -3.26 3.14
CA GLY A 96 -24.19 -3.69 2.09
C GLY A 96 -25.04 -2.55 1.53
N GLU A 97 -25.21 -1.50 2.33
CA GLU A 97 -25.93 -0.27 2.02
C GLU A 97 -25.16 0.67 1.07
N VAL A 98 -23.85 0.47 0.93
CA VAL A 98 -23.00 1.35 0.12
C VAL A 98 -23.07 0.94 -1.35
N GLN A 99 -23.62 1.83 -2.15
CA GLN A 99 -23.65 1.71 -3.61
C GLN A 99 -22.27 2.05 -4.16
N LEU A 100 -21.66 1.10 -4.87
CA LEU A 100 -20.40 1.33 -5.57
C LEU A 100 -20.68 2.07 -6.86
N GLN A 101 -19.80 3.01 -7.22
CA GLN A 101 -19.84 3.58 -8.56
C GLN A 101 -19.54 2.49 -9.58
N GLU A 102 -20.34 2.43 -10.64
CA GLU A 102 -20.06 1.55 -11.78
C GLU A 102 -18.68 1.93 -12.35
N PRO A 103 -17.80 0.94 -12.60
CA PRO A 103 -16.50 1.23 -13.17
C PRO A 103 -16.66 1.89 -14.54
N ILE A 104 -15.85 2.91 -14.81
CA ILE A 104 -15.78 3.49 -16.15
C ILE A 104 -15.09 2.45 -17.06
N LEU A 105 -15.88 1.67 -17.79
CA LEU A 105 -15.36 0.63 -18.69
C LEU A 105 -14.82 1.22 -20.00
N SER A 106 -15.41 2.34 -20.45
CA SER A 106 -14.94 3.09 -21.60
C SER A 106 -15.33 4.55 -21.48
N VAL A 107 -14.46 5.42 -21.98
CA VAL A 107 -14.78 6.83 -22.23
C VAL A 107 -14.88 6.98 -23.75
N PRO A 108 -16.03 7.41 -24.30
CA PRO A 108 -16.16 7.64 -25.74
C PRO A 108 -15.10 8.63 -26.23
N ALA A 109 -14.35 8.27 -27.26
CA ALA A 109 -13.30 9.12 -27.84
C ALA A 109 -13.84 10.29 -28.70
N GLN A 110 -15.13 10.61 -28.58
CA GLN A 110 -15.75 11.69 -29.35
C GLN A 110 -15.32 13.04 -28.79
N TYR A 111 -14.34 13.65 -29.44
CA TYR A 111 -13.91 15.01 -29.14
C TYR A 111 -14.85 16.04 -29.79
N LEU A 112 -15.65 16.72 -28.97
CA LEU A 112 -16.39 17.92 -29.35
C LEU A 112 -15.56 19.15 -28.97
N LYS A 113 -15.03 19.86 -29.98
CA LYS A 113 -14.30 21.11 -29.77
C LYS A 113 -15.19 22.12 -29.05
N LYS A 114 -14.89 22.42 -27.79
CA LYS A 114 -15.49 23.53 -27.05
C LYS A 114 -14.50 24.70 -27.02
N PRO A 115 -14.93 25.94 -27.30
CA PRO A 115 -14.06 27.11 -27.12
C PRO A 115 -13.59 27.17 -25.67
N LEU A 116 -12.27 27.35 -25.47
CA LEU A 116 -11.66 27.44 -24.15
C LEU A 116 -11.93 28.78 -23.46
N LEU A 117 -12.31 29.81 -24.24
CA LEU A 117 -12.73 31.10 -23.72
C LEU A 117 -14.22 31.05 -23.39
N ARG A 118 -14.59 31.42 -22.15
CA ARG A 118 -15.95 31.88 -21.87
C ARG A 118 -16.09 33.25 -22.53
N GLU A 119 -17.01 33.41 -23.47
CA GLU A 119 -17.42 34.74 -23.88
C GLU A 119 -18.00 35.44 -22.64
N MET A 120 -17.40 36.55 -22.24
CA MET A 120 -18.01 37.41 -21.25
C MET A 120 -19.24 38.01 -21.91
N GLU A 121 -20.43 37.63 -21.45
CA GLU A 121 -21.64 38.40 -21.74
C GLU A 121 -21.40 39.82 -21.19
N VAL A 122 -21.29 40.77 -22.11
CA VAL A 122 -21.29 42.19 -21.80
C VAL A 122 -22.75 42.62 -21.83
N ASP A 123 -23.31 42.90 -20.65
CA ASP A 123 -24.62 43.57 -20.47
C ASP A 123 -24.65 44.96 -21.13
#